data_AF-A0A368BBT3-F1
#
_entry.id   AF-A0A368BBT3-F1
#
_cell.length_a   1.000
_cell.length_b   1.000
_cell.length_c   1.000
_cell.angle_alpha   90.00
_cell.angle_beta   90.00
_cell.angle_gamma   90.00
#
_symmetry.space_group_name_H-M   'P 1'
#
loop_
_entity.id
_entity.type
_entity.pdbx_description
1 polymer ?
#
loop_
_entity_poly.entity_id
_entity_poly.type
_entity_poly.pdbx_seq_one_letter_code
_entity_poly.pdbx_strand_id
1 'polypeptide(L)'
;AIPAKTQLSEEERKEALFDLAVKYGELDEKMLAGQTLSQASADLGLIVKTTELVEKDMLPADFSSNFRDAPGTAADTIFSVPVGTKKFEPLGEDQWLYFEVLQAEAPVELSFGEAKEKVRKDLVSEQAIELMKAKAQSHWEALSISMTEGKTFVEATEELELNPVPRSEVTRSGTMGGVMREYTKAARVNPGELSEVITDTDEDERYGLARSFFLLVEKREAYEETGNDAMVDMQLEGRLRGYQSAALMNWFMQAKASANFSAASTE
;
A
#
# COMPACT_ATOMS: atom_id res chain seq x y z
N ALA A 1 -10.33 -20.12 6.38
CA ALA A 1 -10.85 -20.78 5.16
C ALA A 1 -9.85 -20.53 4.03
N ILE A 2 -9.55 -21.53 3.21
CA ILE A 2 -8.71 -21.36 2.02
C ILE A 2 -9.43 -20.34 1.10
N PRO A 3 -8.76 -19.28 0.59
CA PRO A 3 -9.41 -18.31 -0.28
C PRO A 3 -10.06 -19.01 -1.49
N ALA A 4 -11.27 -18.62 -1.87
CA ALA A 4 -11.96 -19.21 -3.03
C ALA A 4 -11.11 -19.13 -4.32
N LYS A 5 -10.24 -18.12 -4.42
CA LYS A 5 -9.27 -17.93 -5.51
C LYS A 5 -8.31 -19.12 -5.68
N THR A 6 -8.03 -19.91 -4.64
CA THR A 6 -7.12 -21.06 -4.70
C THR A 6 -7.80 -22.41 -5.01
N GLN A 7 -9.11 -22.42 -5.27
CA GLN A 7 -9.87 -23.67 -5.49
C GLN A 7 -10.18 -23.99 -6.96
N LEU A 8 -9.99 -23.02 -7.86
CA LEU A 8 -10.30 -23.15 -9.30
C LEU A 8 -9.01 -23.22 -10.12
N SER A 9 -9.02 -24.04 -11.17
CA SER A 9 -7.97 -24.01 -12.21
C SER A 9 -7.97 -22.68 -12.98
N GLU A 10 -6.92 -22.40 -13.75
CA GLU A 10 -6.80 -21.14 -14.49
C GLU A 10 -7.91 -20.97 -15.54
N GLU A 11 -8.32 -22.06 -16.19
CA GLU A 11 -9.40 -22.07 -17.19
C GLU A 11 -10.76 -21.84 -16.52
N GLU A 12 -11.06 -22.57 -15.45
CA GLU A 12 -12.30 -22.38 -14.67
C GLU A 12 -12.39 -20.97 -14.07
N ARG A 13 -11.25 -20.37 -13.71
CA ARG A 13 -11.21 -18.98 -13.25
C ARG A 13 -11.56 -18.01 -14.38
N LYS A 14 -11.00 -18.17 -15.58
CA LYS A 14 -11.30 -17.31 -16.72
C LYS A 14 -12.78 -17.38 -17.12
N GLU A 15 -13.35 -18.58 -17.12
CA GLU A 15 -14.77 -18.80 -17.41
C GLU A 15 -15.67 -18.18 -16.33
N ALA A 16 -15.37 -18.42 -15.05
CA ALA A 16 -16.12 -17.81 -13.95
C ALA A 16 -16.04 -16.26 -13.95
N LEU A 17 -14.91 -15.70 -14.36
CA LEU A 17 -14.73 -14.25 -14.52
C LEU A 17 -15.55 -13.69 -15.67
N PHE A 18 -15.57 -14.40 -16.80
CA PHE A 18 -16.38 -14.02 -17.95
C PHE A 18 -17.87 -14.05 -17.60
N ASP A 19 -18.35 -15.13 -16.98
CA ASP A 19 -19.74 -15.27 -16.52
C ASP A 19 -20.13 -14.17 -15.53
N LEU A 20 -19.22 -13.83 -14.61
CA LEU A 20 -19.43 -12.76 -13.65
C LEU A 20 -19.53 -11.39 -14.35
N ALA A 21 -18.65 -11.12 -15.33
CA ALA A 21 -18.70 -9.89 -16.13
C ALA A 21 -20.00 -9.79 -16.94
N VAL A 22 -20.49 -10.89 -17.52
CA VAL A 22 -21.77 -10.95 -18.23
C VAL A 22 -22.93 -10.65 -17.27
N LYS A 23 -22.98 -11.29 -16.10
CA LYS A 23 -24.01 -11.00 -15.08
C LYS A 23 -24.00 -9.54 -14.64
N TYR A 24 -22.82 -8.92 -14.53
CA TYR A 24 -22.75 -7.49 -14.21
C TYR A 24 -23.22 -6.58 -15.35
N GLY A 25 -22.96 -6.94 -16.61
CA GLY A 25 -23.56 -6.23 -17.76
C GLY A 25 -25.09 -6.32 -17.76
N GLU A 26 -25.64 -7.51 -17.52
CA GLU A 26 -27.09 -7.74 -17.40
C GLU A 26 -27.72 -6.99 -16.22
N LEU A 27 -26.97 -6.81 -15.13
CA LEU A 27 -27.41 -6.01 -13.97
C LEU A 27 -27.63 -4.55 -14.36
N ASP A 28 -26.70 -3.95 -15.11
CA ASP A 28 -26.82 -2.57 -15.58
C ASP A 28 -28.00 -2.40 -16.54
N GLU A 29 -28.18 -3.31 -17.50
CA GLU A 29 -29.33 -3.31 -18.41
C GLU A 29 -30.68 -3.41 -17.67
N LYS A 30 -30.78 -4.29 -16.67
CA LYS A 30 -31.99 -4.44 -15.84
C LYS A 30 -32.30 -3.18 -15.04
N MET A 31 -31.27 -2.51 -14.50
CA MET A 31 -31.43 -1.24 -13.80
C MET A 31 -31.82 -0.10 -14.74
N LEU A 32 -31.26 -0.05 -15.96
CA LEU A 32 -31.67 0.89 -17.01
C LEU A 32 -33.12 0.66 -17.45
N ALA A 33 -33.59 -0.59 -17.43
CA ALA A 33 -34.98 -0.95 -17.69
C ALA A 33 -35.94 -0.60 -16.52
N GLY A 34 -35.45 0.01 -15.45
CA GLY A 34 -36.25 0.53 -14.33
C GLY A 34 -36.40 -0.42 -13.14
N GLN A 35 -35.68 -1.55 -13.11
CA GLN A 35 -35.64 -2.40 -11.91
C GLN A 35 -34.78 -1.74 -10.82
N THR A 36 -35.14 -1.97 -9.56
CA THR A 36 -34.28 -1.58 -8.42
C THR A 36 -33.05 -2.50 -8.35
N LEU A 37 -31.93 -2.02 -7.78
CA LEU A 37 -30.71 -2.82 -7.60
C LEU A 37 -30.99 -4.15 -6.87
N SER A 38 -31.86 -4.13 -5.85
CA SER A 38 -32.22 -5.34 -5.10
C SER A 38 -32.99 -6.35 -5.94
N GLN A 39 -33.85 -5.89 -6.86
CA GLN A 39 -34.60 -6.76 -7.77
C GLN A 39 -33.67 -7.34 -8.84
N ALA A 40 -32.90 -6.47 -9.51
CA ALA A 40 -31.99 -6.88 -10.58
C ALA A 40 -30.89 -7.82 -10.07
N SER A 41 -30.37 -7.59 -8.86
CA SER A 41 -29.38 -8.47 -8.24
C SER A 41 -29.98 -9.81 -7.83
N ALA A 42 -31.19 -9.85 -7.29
CA ALA A 42 -31.87 -11.09 -6.92
C ALA A 42 -32.15 -11.98 -8.15
N ASP A 43 -32.57 -11.38 -9.26
CA ASP A 43 -32.77 -12.07 -10.55
C ASP A 43 -31.49 -12.77 -11.05
N LEU A 44 -30.32 -12.21 -10.73
CA LEU A 44 -29.01 -12.68 -11.17
C LEU A 44 -28.28 -13.54 -10.12
N GLY A 45 -28.92 -13.81 -8.98
CA GLY A 45 -28.34 -14.57 -7.87
C GLY A 45 -27.20 -13.82 -7.14
N LEU A 46 -27.16 -12.49 -7.27
CA LEU A 46 -26.19 -11.62 -6.61
C LEU A 46 -26.72 -11.15 -5.25
N ILE A 47 -25.83 -11.02 -4.27
CA ILE A 47 -26.17 -10.56 -2.92
C ILE A 47 -25.85 -9.07 -2.82
N VAL A 48 -26.88 -8.24 -2.64
CA VAL A 48 -26.71 -6.82 -2.32
C VAL A 48 -26.50 -6.67 -0.83
N LYS A 49 -25.41 -6.00 -0.44
CA LYS A 49 -25.18 -5.55 0.93
C LYS A 49 -25.31 -4.04 0.97
N THR A 50 -26.25 -3.55 1.76
CA THR A 50 -26.43 -2.11 2.01
C THR A 50 -25.81 -1.79 3.37
N THR A 51 -25.04 -0.72 3.45
CA THR A 51 -24.53 -0.19 4.72
C THR A 51 -25.46 0.88 5.24
N GLU A 52 -25.51 1.06 6.55
CA GLU A 52 -26.08 2.27 7.15
C GLU A 52 -25.15 3.47 6.91
N LEU A 53 -25.53 4.64 7.43
CA LEU A 53 -24.68 5.83 7.38
C LEU A 53 -23.32 5.52 8.01
N VAL A 54 -22.27 5.71 7.22
CA VAL A 54 -20.93 5.22 7.52
C VAL A 54 -19.93 6.36 7.31
N GLU A 55 -18.97 6.47 8.22
CA GLU A 55 -17.82 7.37 8.07
C GLU A 55 -16.80 6.75 7.12
N LYS A 56 -16.01 7.57 6.44
CA LYS A 56 -15.10 7.12 5.38
C LYS A 56 -14.07 6.08 5.87
N ASP A 57 -13.58 6.26 7.07
CA ASP A 57 -12.63 5.39 7.80
C ASP A 57 -13.28 4.12 8.36
N MET A 58 -14.61 4.07 8.44
CA MET A 58 -15.37 2.91 8.90
C MET A 58 -15.83 2.00 7.74
N LEU A 59 -15.49 2.34 6.49
CA LEU A 59 -15.73 1.46 5.35
C LEU A 59 -14.88 0.18 5.46
N PRO A 60 -15.38 -0.97 4.99
CA PRO A 60 -14.60 -2.20 4.94
C PRO A 60 -13.29 -2.02 4.16
N ALA A 61 -12.22 -2.71 4.57
CA ALA A 61 -10.89 -2.62 3.96
C ALA A 61 -10.86 -2.88 2.44
N ASP A 62 -11.86 -3.61 1.91
CA ASP A 62 -12.00 -3.84 0.47
C ASP A 62 -12.16 -2.52 -0.33
N PHE A 63 -12.70 -1.46 0.30
CA PHE A 63 -12.90 -0.12 -0.28
C PHE A 63 -11.65 0.78 -0.25
N SER A 64 -10.58 0.32 0.39
CA SER A 64 -9.27 0.99 0.38
C SER A 64 -8.51 0.76 -0.93
N SER A 65 -9.01 -0.15 -1.78
CA SER A 65 -8.40 -0.50 -3.06
C SER A 65 -8.54 0.63 -4.08
N ASN A 66 -7.51 0.79 -4.93
CA ASN A 66 -7.56 1.69 -6.07
C ASN A 66 -8.48 1.12 -7.16
N PHE A 67 -9.15 2.00 -7.91
CA PHE A 67 -9.79 1.56 -9.15
C PHE A 67 -8.74 1.18 -10.20
N ARG A 68 -9.09 0.20 -11.04
CA ARG A 68 -8.24 -0.25 -12.14
C ARG A 68 -8.14 0.82 -13.24
N ASP A 69 -9.27 1.41 -13.58
CA ASP A 69 -9.42 2.27 -14.76
C ASP A 69 -9.63 3.75 -14.38
N ALA A 70 -9.59 4.09 -13.08
CA ALA A 70 -9.80 5.45 -12.57
C ALA A 70 -8.81 5.81 -11.44
N PRO A 71 -8.43 7.10 -11.29
CA PRO A 71 -7.57 7.54 -10.20
C PRO A 71 -8.33 7.58 -8.86
N GLY A 72 -7.64 7.20 -7.77
CA GLY A 72 -8.16 7.26 -6.39
C GLY A 72 -8.70 5.93 -5.87
N THR A 73 -9.05 5.92 -4.58
CA THR A 73 -9.65 4.74 -3.91
C THR A 73 -11.17 4.74 -4.06
N ALA A 74 -11.77 3.57 -3.86
CA ALA A 74 -13.22 3.45 -3.78
C ALA A 74 -13.82 4.33 -2.67
N ALA A 75 -13.19 4.35 -1.50
CA ALA A 75 -13.62 5.20 -0.39
C ALA A 75 -13.55 6.70 -0.75
N ASP A 76 -12.48 7.17 -1.40
CA ASP A 76 -12.37 8.58 -1.83
C ASP A 76 -13.49 8.97 -2.81
N THR A 77 -13.79 8.07 -3.74
CA THR A 77 -14.76 8.36 -4.80
C THR A 77 -16.19 8.36 -4.26
N ILE A 78 -16.55 7.40 -3.39
CA ILE A 78 -17.89 7.36 -2.78
C ILE A 78 -18.19 8.64 -1.99
N PHE A 79 -17.22 9.16 -1.23
CA PHE A 79 -17.43 10.34 -0.38
C PHE A 79 -17.24 11.69 -1.10
N SER A 80 -16.79 11.69 -2.36
CA SER A 80 -16.60 12.92 -3.14
C SER A 80 -17.69 13.16 -4.19
N VAL A 81 -18.49 12.15 -4.52
CA VAL A 81 -19.55 12.26 -5.53
C VAL A 81 -20.88 12.78 -4.93
N PRO A 82 -21.73 13.45 -5.74
CA PRO A 82 -23.05 13.90 -5.28
C PRO A 82 -23.99 12.76 -4.88
N VAL A 83 -24.94 13.05 -4.00
CA VAL A 83 -26.10 12.17 -3.72
C VAL A 83 -26.86 11.87 -5.02
N GLY A 84 -27.28 10.63 -5.18
CA GLY A 84 -27.91 10.11 -6.40
C GLY A 84 -26.92 9.64 -7.46
N THR A 85 -25.61 9.77 -7.24
CA THR A 85 -24.60 9.20 -8.13
C THR A 85 -24.68 7.68 -8.08
N LYS A 86 -24.82 7.07 -9.24
CA LYS A 86 -24.72 5.64 -9.49
C LYS A 86 -23.48 5.41 -10.32
N LYS A 87 -22.57 4.58 -9.84
CA LYS A 87 -21.34 4.27 -10.56
C LYS A 87 -20.97 2.81 -10.43
N PHE A 88 -20.39 2.33 -11.51
CA PHE A 88 -19.82 1.00 -11.64
C PHE A 88 -18.36 1.16 -12.04
N GLU A 89 -17.46 0.61 -11.23
CA GLU A 89 -16.02 0.76 -11.45
C GLU A 89 -15.30 -0.56 -11.11
N PRO A 90 -14.37 -1.03 -11.96
CA PRO A 90 -13.54 -2.20 -11.66
C PRO A 90 -12.44 -1.86 -10.64
N LEU A 91 -12.26 -2.70 -9.63
CA LEU A 91 -11.18 -2.60 -8.62
C LEU A 91 -9.96 -3.47 -8.98
N GLY A 92 -10.17 -4.55 -9.73
CA GLY A 92 -9.11 -5.50 -10.09
C GLY A 92 -9.46 -6.33 -11.33
N GLU A 93 -8.75 -7.43 -11.53
CA GLU A 93 -9.06 -8.38 -12.63
C GLU A 93 -10.35 -9.18 -12.35
N ASP A 94 -10.71 -9.35 -11.07
CA ASP A 94 -11.83 -10.16 -10.61
C ASP A 94 -12.78 -9.47 -9.64
N GLN A 95 -12.70 -8.14 -9.54
CA GLN A 95 -13.44 -7.35 -8.56
C GLN A 95 -14.07 -6.12 -9.20
N TRP A 96 -15.36 -5.95 -8.96
CA TRP A 96 -16.14 -4.81 -9.40
C TRP A 96 -16.89 -4.22 -8.22
N LEU A 97 -17.01 -2.89 -8.22
CA LEU A 97 -17.77 -2.15 -7.24
C LEU A 97 -18.92 -1.44 -7.94
N TYR A 98 -20.14 -1.72 -7.47
CA TYR A 98 -21.29 -0.87 -7.69
C TYR A 98 -21.57 -0.07 -6.43
N PHE A 99 -21.73 1.25 -6.56
CA PHE A 99 -22.19 2.09 -5.46
C PHE A 99 -23.26 3.08 -5.91
N GLU A 100 -24.21 3.32 -5.02
CA GLU A 100 -25.24 4.35 -5.13
C GLU A 100 -25.21 5.19 -3.85
N VAL A 101 -24.99 6.50 -3.98
CA VAL A 101 -25.00 7.41 -2.82
C VAL A 101 -26.44 7.83 -2.56
N LEU A 102 -27.11 7.17 -1.62
CA LEU A 102 -28.52 7.42 -1.32
C LEU A 102 -28.75 8.69 -0.49
N GLN A 103 -27.84 8.97 0.44
CA GLN A 103 -27.92 10.10 1.36
C GLN A 103 -26.50 10.53 1.73
N ALA A 104 -26.27 11.83 1.83
CA ALA A 104 -25.06 12.41 2.40
C ALA A 104 -25.47 13.37 3.51
N GLU A 105 -24.89 13.23 4.68
CA GLU A 105 -25.02 14.21 5.76
C GLU A 105 -23.76 15.09 5.76
N ALA A 106 -23.97 16.40 5.91
CA ALA A 106 -22.85 17.31 6.09
C ALA A 106 -22.11 16.90 7.38
N PRO A 107 -20.76 16.98 7.40
CA PRO A 107 -20.00 16.67 8.60
C PRO A 107 -20.56 17.49 9.76
N VAL A 108 -20.98 16.80 10.82
CA VAL A 108 -21.45 17.46 12.04
C VAL A 108 -20.26 18.24 12.58
N GLU A 109 -20.38 19.57 12.65
CA GLU A 109 -19.36 20.39 13.30
C GLU A 109 -19.23 19.90 14.75
N LEU A 110 -18.05 19.34 15.06
CA LEU A 110 -17.75 18.90 16.42
C LEU A 110 -18.01 20.06 17.37
N SER A 111 -18.70 19.79 18.48
CA SER A 111 -18.80 20.79 19.53
C SER A 111 -17.40 21.16 20.03
N PHE A 112 -17.23 22.38 20.56
CA PHE A 112 -15.94 22.80 21.11
C PHE A 112 -15.38 21.80 22.14
N GLY A 113 -16.25 21.11 22.89
CA GLY A 113 -15.87 20.07 23.83
C GLY A 113 -15.23 18.85 23.14
N GLU A 114 -15.87 18.33 22.10
CA GLU A 114 -15.39 17.16 21.35
C GLU A 114 -14.13 17.48 20.54
N ALA A 115 -14.09 18.66 19.90
CA ALA A 115 -12.91 19.14 19.20
C ALA A 115 -11.70 19.29 20.15
N LYS A 116 -11.93 19.87 21.34
CA LYS A 116 -10.89 20.00 22.37
C LYS A 116 -10.41 18.65 22.88
N GLU A 117 -11.29 17.67 23.02
CA GLU A 117 -10.91 16.33 23.45
C GLU A 117 -10.09 15.61 22.38
N LYS A 118 -10.48 15.71 21.09
CA LYS A 118 -9.72 15.16 19.97
C LYS A 118 -8.32 15.78 19.89
N VAL A 119 -8.21 17.11 19.88
CA VAL A 119 -6.92 17.82 19.88
C VAL A 119 -6.06 17.46 21.10
N ARG A 120 -6.67 17.26 22.27
CA ARG A 120 -5.94 16.80 23.44
C ARG A 120 -5.39 15.38 23.25
N LYS A 121 -6.17 14.45 22.69
CA LYS A 121 -5.72 13.08 22.42
C LYS A 121 -4.55 13.09 21.42
N ASP A 122 -4.67 13.87 20.35
CA ASP A 122 -3.63 14.01 19.34
C ASP A 122 -2.35 14.59 19.95
N LEU A 123 -2.46 15.67 20.74
CA LEU A 123 -1.32 16.28 21.44
C LEU A 123 -0.65 15.31 22.42
N VAL A 124 -1.43 14.51 23.15
CA VAL A 124 -0.88 13.50 24.07
C VAL A 124 -0.14 12.41 23.29
N SER A 125 -0.67 11.99 22.14
CA SER A 125 -0.01 11.02 21.26
C SER A 125 1.32 11.57 20.73
N GLU A 126 1.32 12.81 20.21
CA GLU A 126 2.53 13.48 19.74
C GLU A 126 3.59 13.60 20.85
N GLN A 127 3.19 14.01 22.05
CA GLN A 127 4.08 14.09 23.20
C GLN A 127 4.64 12.73 23.60
N ALA A 128 3.83 11.67 23.52
CA ALA A 128 4.29 10.31 23.80
C ALA A 128 5.34 9.84 22.78
N ILE A 129 5.15 10.14 21.49
CA ILE A 129 6.11 9.83 20.43
C ILE A 129 7.43 10.59 20.64
N GLU A 130 7.38 11.88 20.96
CA GLU A 130 8.60 12.67 21.20
C GLU A 130 9.35 12.19 22.45
N LEU A 131 8.65 11.84 23.52
CA LEU A 131 9.27 11.24 24.70
C LEU A 131 9.91 9.87 24.38
N MET A 132 9.27 9.08 23.53
CA MET A 132 9.79 7.78 23.10
C MET A 132 11.07 7.93 22.27
N LYS A 133 11.08 8.87 21.31
CA LYS A 133 12.28 9.23 20.53
C LYS A 133 13.42 9.67 21.42
N ALA A 134 13.15 10.59 22.35
CA ALA A 134 14.15 11.12 23.27
C ALA A 134 14.76 10.02 24.16
N LYS A 135 13.92 9.11 24.68
CA LYS A 135 14.40 7.95 25.45
C LYS A 135 15.23 6.99 24.61
N ALA A 136 14.77 6.65 23.41
CA ALA A 136 15.51 5.77 22.51
C ALA A 136 16.87 6.38 22.13
N GLN A 137 16.92 7.69 21.86
CA GLN A 137 18.14 8.43 21.58
C GLN A 137 19.09 8.43 22.78
N SER A 138 18.59 8.69 23.99
CA SER A 138 19.42 8.67 25.21
C SER A 138 20.02 7.28 25.47
N HIS A 139 19.23 6.20 25.27
CA HIS A 139 19.75 4.84 25.39
C HIS A 139 20.77 4.51 24.30
N TRP A 140 20.52 4.94 23.06
CA TRP A 140 21.45 4.77 21.95
C TRP A 140 22.80 5.44 22.22
N GLU A 141 22.80 6.67 22.74
CA GLU A 141 24.01 7.42 23.10
C GLU A 141 24.78 6.72 24.22
N ALA A 142 24.10 6.34 25.31
CA ALA A 142 24.72 5.66 26.45
C ALA A 142 25.34 4.31 26.05
N LEU A 143 24.66 3.56 25.18
CA LEU A 143 25.10 2.26 24.72
C LEU A 143 26.25 2.40 23.71
N SER A 144 26.20 3.40 22.82
CA SER A 144 27.31 3.73 21.90
C SER A 144 28.57 4.08 22.67
N ILE A 145 28.48 4.93 23.70
CA ILE A 145 29.61 5.30 24.58
C ILE A 145 30.19 4.04 25.23
N SER A 146 29.35 3.22 25.86
CA SER A 146 29.77 1.98 26.54
C SER A 146 30.49 1.01 25.59
N MET A 147 30.00 0.87 24.35
CA MET A 147 30.64 0.04 23.34
C MET A 147 31.98 0.62 22.86
N THR A 148 32.10 1.95 22.72
CA THR A 148 33.39 2.58 22.38
C THR A 148 34.42 2.49 23.50
N GLU A 149 33.98 2.39 24.76
CA GLU A 149 34.84 2.13 25.93
C GLU A 149 35.28 0.66 26.02
N GLY A 150 34.86 -0.18 25.08
CA GLY A 150 35.32 -1.57 24.94
C GLY A 150 34.42 -2.61 25.62
N LYS A 151 33.27 -2.21 26.18
CA LYS A 151 32.27 -3.17 26.68
C LYS A 151 31.57 -3.88 25.54
N THR A 152 31.20 -5.13 25.75
CA THR A 152 30.34 -5.86 24.81
C THR A 152 28.91 -5.32 24.86
N PHE A 153 28.14 -5.55 23.78
CA PHE A 153 26.73 -5.15 23.73
C PHE A 153 25.91 -5.77 24.88
N VAL A 154 26.19 -7.01 25.23
CA VAL A 154 25.50 -7.72 26.32
C VAL A 154 25.79 -7.02 27.65
N GLU A 155 27.05 -6.77 27.97
CA GLU A 155 27.43 -6.06 29.21
C GLU A 155 26.83 -4.65 29.29
N ALA A 156 26.87 -3.90 28.18
CA ALA A 156 26.32 -2.55 28.12
C ALA A 156 24.79 -2.53 28.27
N THR A 157 24.08 -3.50 27.70
CA THR A 157 22.62 -3.61 27.85
C THR A 157 22.21 -4.02 29.26
N GLU A 158 22.94 -4.93 29.90
CA GLU A 158 22.69 -5.33 31.29
C GLU A 158 22.87 -4.14 32.27
N GLU A 159 23.93 -3.34 32.10
CA GLU A 159 24.19 -2.17 32.94
C GLU A 159 23.16 -1.05 32.74
N LEU A 160 22.66 -0.89 31.52
CA LEU A 160 21.62 0.09 31.19
C LEU A 160 20.20 -0.44 31.45
N GLU A 161 20.06 -1.64 32.04
CA GLU A 161 18.79 -2.33 32.30
C GLU A 161 17.91 -2.46 31.04
N LEU A 162 18.56 -2.60 29.88
CA LEU A 162 17.92 -2.79 28.59
C LEU A 162 17.69 -4.27 28.33
N ASN A 163 16.51 -4.59 27.77
CA ASN A 163 16.14 -5.95 27.39
C ASN A 163 16.11 -6.08 25.87
N PRO A 164 17.27 -6.27 25.20
CA PRO A 164 17.33 -6.40 23.75
C PRO A 164 16.55 -7.63 23.28
N VAL A 165 15.80 -7.46 22.19
CA VAL A 165 15.02 -8.55 21.59
C VAL A 165 15.85 -9.21 20.49
N PRO A 166 16.25 -10.48 20.63
CA PRO A 166 17.02 -11.17 19.60
C PRO A 166 16.15 -11.43 18.38
N ARG A 167 16.73 -11.23 17.19
CA ARG A 167 16.05 -11.34 15.90
C ARG A 167 16.83 -12.27 14.97
N SER A 168 16.49 -13.55 14.96
CA SER A 168 17.18 -14.58 14.17
C SER A 168 16.56 -14.88 12.80
N GLU A 169 15.29 -14.53 12.58
CA GLU A 169 14.51 -14.93 11.39
C GLU A 169 14.23 -13.76 10.42
N VAL A 170 15.02 -12.70 10.50
CA VAL A 170 14.80 -11.50 9.70
C VAL A 170 15.27 -11.77 8.27
N THR A 171 14.35 -12.20 7.41
CA THR A 171 14.63 -12.57 6.01
C THR A 171 14.05 -11.53 5.04
N ARG A 172 14.61 -11.48 3.82
CA ARG A 172 14.14 -10.59 2.73
C ARG A 172 12.76 -10.96 2.17
N SER A 173 12.28 -12.17 2.45
CA SER A 173 11.05 -12.70 1.86
C SER A 173 9.82 -12.38 2.71
N GLY A 174 8.88 -11.61 2.16
CA GLY A 174 7.57 -11.39 2.79
C GLY A 174 6.90 -10.08 2.38
N THR A 175 5.68 -9.89 2.89
CA THR A 175 4.92 -8.63 2.80
C THR A 175 5.64 -7.52 3.56
N MET A 176 5.66 -6.31 3.02
CA MET A 176 6.24 -5.13 3.69
C MET A 176 5.54 -4.88 5.03
N GLY A 177 6.25 -5.14 6.13
CA GLY A 177 5.80 -4.90 7.49
C GLY A 177 6.97 -4.63 8.45
N GLY A 178 6.70 -4.52 9.76
CA GLY A 178 7.70 -4.12 10.77
C GLY A 178 9.00 -4.94 10.73
N VAL A 179 8.92 -6.26 10.53
CA VAL A 179 10.10 -7.15 10.46
C VAL A 179 10.92 -6.94 9.18
N MET A 180 10.27 -6.73 8.03
CA MET A 180 10.97 -6.45 6.77
C MET A 180 11.65 -5.07 6.78
N ARG A 181 11.08 -4.12 7.53
CA ARG A 181 11.70 -2.81 7.76
C ARG A 181 12.94 -2.93 8.66
N GLU A 182 12.85 -3.70 9.75
CA GLU A 182 14.00 -4.06 10.59
C GLU A 182 15.11 -4.71 9.73
N TYR A 183 14.77 -5.66 8.85
CA TYR A 183 15.71 -6.25 7.89
C TYR A 183 16.40 -5.20 7.03
N THR A 184 15.60 -4.36 6.37
CA THR A 184 16.08 -3.38 5.40
C THR A 184 17.01 -2.35 6.04
N LYS A 185 16.74 -2.00 7.31
CA LYS A 185 17.60 -1.13 8.11
C LYS A 185 18.88 -1.84 8.54
N ALA A 186 18.79 -3.06 9.08
CA ALA A 186 19.95 -3.87 9.45
C ALA A 186 20.88 -4.14 8.25
N ALA A 187 20.33 -4.35 7.04
CA ALA A 187 21.10 -4.56 5.81
C ALA A 187 22.02 -3.37 5.45
N ARG A 188 21.79 -2.18 6.01
CA ARG A 188 22.60 -0.97 5.78
C ARG A 188 23.60 -0.68 6.90
N VAL A 189 23.64 -1.49 7.96
CA VAL A 189 24.48 -1.30 9.14
C VAL A 189 25.61 -2.33 9.15
N ASN A 190 26.84 -1.91 9.42
CA ASN A 190 27.97 -2.85 9.44
C ASN A 190 27.88 -3.80 10.64
N PRO A 191 28.38 -5.04 10.51
CA PRO A 191 28.50 -5.94 11.66
C PRO A 191 29.33 -5.31 12.79
N GLY A 192 28.84 -5.42 14.02
CA GLY A 192 29.41 -4.81 15.22
C GLY A 192 28.96 -3.37 15.48
N GLU A 193 28.21 -2.75 14.57
CA GLU A 193 27.74 -1.36 14.72
C GLU A 193 26.24 -1.28 15.04
N LEU A 194 25.87 -0.19 15.71
CA LEU A 194 24.49 0.18 15.96
C LEU A 194 23.93 0.95 14.76
N SER A 195 22.65 0.71 14.45
CA SER A 195 21.89 1.56 13.53
C SER A 195 21.64 2.95 14.13
N GLU A 196 21.23 3.90 13.29
CA GLU A 196 20.52 5.09 13.75
C GLU A 196 19.25 4.73 14.55
N VAL A 197 18.76 5.65 15.37
CA VAL A 197 17.44 5.52 15.98
C VAL A 197 16.37 5.67 14.91
N ILE A 198 15.49 4.68 14.83
CA ILE A 198 14.39 4.59 13.90
C ILE A 198 13.11 4.79 14.68
N THR A 199 12.17 5.57 14.15
CA THR A 199 10.84 5.72 14.73
C THR A 199 9.78 5.39 13.70
N ASP A 200 8.88 4.50 14.10
CA ASP A 200 7.64 4.20 13.40
C ASP A 200 6.51 4.95 14.12
N THR A 201 5.69 5.67 13.36
CA THR A 201 4.53 6.42 13.86
C THR A 201 3.25 5.68 13.50
N ASP A 202 2.16 5.97 14.21
CA ASP A 202 0.84 5.38 13.95
C ASP A 202 0.25 5.79 12.58
N GLU A 203 0.86 6.74 11.88
CA GLU A 203 0.48 7.15 10.51
C GLU A 203 0.81 6.09 9.45
N ASP A 204 1.77 5.20 9.71
CA ASP A 204 2.17 4.14 8.78
C ASP A 204 1.76 2.77 9.32
N GLU A 205 0.47 2.46 9.18
CA GLU A 205 -0.20 1.24 9.68
C GLU A 205 0.52 -0.06 9.27
N ARG A 206 1.31 -0.03 8.19
CA ARG A 206 2.08 -1.18 7.70
C ARG A 206 3.12 -1.66 8.72
N TYR A 207 3.59 -0.77 9.60
CA TYR A 207 4.65 -1.08 10.55
C TYR A 207 4.15 -1.46 11.95
N GLY A 208 2.83 -1.41 12.16
CA GLY A 208 2.19 -1.76 13.42
C GLY A 208 2.23 -0.60 14.43
N LEU A 209 2.37 -0.93 15.71
CA LEU A 209 2.35 0.02 16.83
C LEU A 209 3.49 1.06 16.74
N ALA A 210 3.21 2.32 17.06
CA ALA A 210 4.24 3.34 17.21
C ALA A 210 5.36 2.89 18.16
N ARG A 211 6.59 3.01 17.68
CA ARG A 211 7.79 2.54 18.38
C ARG A 211 9.03 3.30 17.93
N SER A 212 9.94 3.58 18.85
CA SER A 212 11.30 4.03 18.56
C SER A 212 12.30 2.95 18.97
N PHE A 213 13.17 2.56 18.05
CA PHE A 213 14.12 1.46 18.24
C PHE A 213 15.42 1.69 17.48
N PHE A 214 16.46 0.95 17.85
CA PHE A 214 17.72 0.84 17.13
C PHE A 214 18.15 -0.63 17.14
N LEU A 215 19.08 -0.99 16.25
CA LEU A 215 19.46 -2.37 15.98
C LEU A 215 20.97 -2.51 16.11
N LEU A 216 21.45 -3.58 16.76
CA LEU A 216 22.82 -4.04 16.60
C LEU A 216 22.83 -5.16 15.55
N VAL A 217 23.72 -5.07 14.57
CA VAL A 217 23.99 -6.18 13.66
C VAL A 217 25.19 -6.96 14.19
N GLU A 218 24.98 -8.12 14.80
CA GLU A 218 26.11 -8.90 15.34
C GLU A 218 26.97 -9.54 14.25
N LYS A 219 26.32 -10.15 13.25
CA LYS A 219 26.96 -10.88 12.16
C LYS A 219 26.16 -10.67 10.88
N ARG A 220 26.86 -10.76 9.74
CA ARG A 220 26.25 -10.77 8.41
C ARG A 220 26.82 -11.92 7.62
N GLU A 221 25.94 -12.70 7.00
CA GLU A 221 26.34 -13.65 5.97
C GLU A 221 26.50 -12.89 4.66
N ALA A 222 27.73 -12.79 4.17
CA ALA A 222 28.02 -12.28 2.84
C ALA A 222 28.09 -13.47 1.89
N TYR A 223 27.20 -13.48 0.90
CA TYR A 223 27.31 -14.39 -0.24
C TYR A 223 27.89 -13.61 -1.41
N GLU A 224 28.83 -14.23 -2.13
CA GLU A 224 29.28 -13.72 -3.41
C GLU A 224 28.14 -13.93 -4.42
N GLU A 225 27.40 -12.87 -4.73
CA GLU A 225 26.32 -12.93 -5.70
C GLU A 225 26.91 -12.94 -7.11
N THR A 226 27.18 -14.13 -7.63
CA THR A 226 27.82 -14.38 -8.94
C THR A 226 27.00 -13.92 -10.14
N GLY A 227 25.85 -13.24 -9.94
CA GLY A 227 24.93 -12.78 -10.98
C GLY A 227 24.75 -11.27 -11.06
N ASN A 228 25.37 -10.47 -10.19
CA ASN A 228 25.15 -9.02 -10.17
C ASN A 228 25.62 -8.33 -11.47
N ASP A 229 26.79 -8.71 -11.99
CA ASP A 229 27.29 -8.15 -13.24
C ASP A 229 26.35 -8.47 -14.41
N ALA A 230 25.90 -9.72 -14.51
CA ALA A 230 24.94 -10.14 -15.53
C ALA A 230 23.57 -9.42 -15.40
N MET A 231 23.12 -9.15 -14.17
CA MET A 231 21.88 -8.41 -13.93
C MET A 231 22.02 -6.93 -14.28
N VAL A 232 23.15 -6.30 -13.96
CA VAL A 232 23.46 -4.92 -14.34
C VAL A 232 23.56 -4.79 -15.85
N ASP A 233 24.26 -5.71 -16.52
CA ASP A 233 24.37 -5.75 -17.98
C ASP A 233 22.99 -5.91 -18.64
N MET A 234 22.16 -6.81 -18.12
CA MET A 234 20.79 -6.99 -18.61
C MET A 234 19.93 -5.72 -18.45
N GLN A 235 20.05 -5.01 -17.32
CA GLN A 235 19.32 -3.76 -17.09
C GLN A 235 19.83 -2.63 -18.02
N LEU A 236 21.14 -2.54 -18.23
CA LEU A 236 21.75 -1.57 -19.15
C LEU A 236 21.34 -1.83 -20.59
N GLU A 237 21.39 -3.09 -21.05
CA GLU A 237 20.90 -3.48 -22.37
C GLU A 237 19.42 -3.17 -22.56
N GLY A 238 18.58 -3.47 -21.56
CA GLY A 238 17.15 -3.17 -21.60
C GLY A 238 16.89 -1.67 -21.78
N ARG A 239 17.60 -0.81 -21.04
CA ARG A 239 17.51 0.65 -21.21
C ARG A 239 18.03 1.12 -22.57
N LEU A 240 19.13 0.55 -23.05
CA LEU A 240 19.69 0.88 -24.35
C LEU A 240 18.70 0.58 -25.49
N ARG A 241 18.05 -0.59 -25.46
CA ARG A 241 17.00 -0.94 -26.45
C ARG A 241 15.82 0.01 -26.39
N GLY A 242 15.41 0.43 -25.18
CA GLY A 242 14.38 1.44 -24.99
C GLY A 242 14.73 2.79 -25.66
N TYR A 243 15.95 3.29 -25.44
CA TYR A 243 16.41 4.52 -26.09
C TYR A 243 16.53 4.40 -27.61
N GLN A 244 17.00 3.26 -28.12
CA GLN A 244 17.08 3.01 -29.56
C GLN A 244 15.70 3.01 -30.21
N SER A 245 14.72 2.36 -29.58
CA SER A 245 13.33 2.36 -30.05
C SER A 245 12.73 3.77 -30.04
N ALA A 246 12.93 4.53 -28.96
CA ALA A 246 12.46 5.91 -28.87
C ALA A 246 13.11 6.83 -29.91
N ALA A 247 14.42 6.70 -30.14
CA ALA A 247 15.13 7.45 -31.17
C ALA A 247 14.63 7.12 -32.58
N LEU A 248 14.38 5.84 -32.87
CA LEU A 248 13.82 5.40 -34.16
C LEU A 248 12.41 5.97 -34.38
N MET A 249 11.53 5.91 -33.37
CA MET A 249 10.18 6.46 -33.45
C MET A 249 10.20 7.98 -33.61
N ASN A 250 11.06 8.68 -32.89
CA ASN A 250 11.25 10.12 -33.06
C ASN A 250 11.75 10.47 -34.47
N TRP A 251 12.68 9.68 -35.01
CA TRP A 251 13.15 9.85 -36.39
C TRP A 251 12.02 9.65 -37.41
N PHE A 252 11.19 8.60 -37.27
CA PHE A 252 10.03 8.40 -38.14
C PHE A 252 9.03 9.56 -38.05
N MET A 253 8.76 10.06 -36.85
CA MET A 253 7.86 11.20 -36.64
C MET A 253 8.41 12.47 -37.29
N GLN A 254 9.72 12.75 -37.15
CA GLN A 254 10.37 13.88 -37.81
C GLN A 254 10.39 13.73 -39.32
N ALA A 255 10.70 12.54 -39.85
CA ALA A 255 10.68 12.27 -41.28
C ALA A 255 9.27 12.46 -41.86
N LYS A 256 8.23 11.96 -41.17
CA LYS A 256 6.83 12.17 -41.55
C LYS A 256 6.44 13.65 -41.55
N ALA A 257 6.81 14.40 -40.51
CA ALA A 257 6.54 15.82 -40.41
C ALA A 257 7.27 16.63 -41.50
N SER A 258 8.51 16.26 -41.80
CA SER A 258 9.33 16.91 -42.83
C SER A 258 8.86 16.61 -44.26
N ALA A 259 8.18 15.47 -44.46
CA ALA A 259 7.70 15.03 -45.76
C ALA A 259 6.37 15.68 -46.20
N ASN A 260 5.77 16.59 -45.42
CA ASN A 260 4.50 17.26 -45.71
C ASN A 260 3.39 16.27 -46.15
N PHE A 261 3.30 15.12 -45.49
CA PHE A 261 2.30 14.11 -45.84
C PHE A 261 0.91 14.55 -45.34
N SER A 262 0.05 15.08 -46.22
CA SER A 262 -1.38 15.17 -45.95
C SER A 262 -2.00 13.81 -46.24
N ALA A 263 -2.62 13.19 -45.23
CA ALA A 263 -3.43 12.00 -45.46
C ALA A 263 -4.48 12.33 -46.53
N ALA A 264 -4.59 11.51 -47.57
CA ALA A 264 -5.67 11.64 -48.54
C ALA A 264 -7.00 11.59 -47.78
N SER A 265 -7.88 12.55 -48.07
CA SER A 265 -9.25 12.54 -47.56
C SER A 265 -9.91 11.23 -47.95
N THR A 266 -10.29 10.43 -46.96
CA THR A 266 -11.15 9.26 -47.14
C THR A 266 -12.46 9.71 -47.78
N GLU A 267 -12.70 9.28 -49.02
CA GLU A 267 -14.03 9.19 -49.63
C GLU A 267 -14.86 8.08 -48.98
#